data_AF-A0A9W3SID6-F1
#
_entry.id   AF-A0A9W3SID6-F1
#
_cell.length_a   1.000
_cell.length_b   1.000
_cell.length_c   1.000
_cell.angle_alpha   90.00
_cell.angle_beta   90.00
_cell.angle_gamma   90.00
#
_symmetry.space_group_name_H-M   'P 1'
#
loop_
_entity.id
_entity.type
_entity.pdbx_description
1 polymer ?
#
loop_
_entity_poly.entity_id
_entity_poly.type
_entity_poly.pdbx_seq_one_letter_code
_entity_poly.pdbx_strand_id
1 'polypeptide(L)'
;MNAKETRIQIINIQEQHCRGCEYLFGSYQHCIANCKWGKEVYQLGKHLSGEENVRAKNAEWKWDQLCEDTVQLRNTGMGYVEIAKRLKCRASSLREHLKKRGLYE
;
A
#
# COMPACT_ATOMS: atom_id res chain seq x y z
N MET A 1 16.78 3.59 3.47
CA MET A 1 16.49 3.01 2.15
C MET A 1 15.04 3.22 1.84
N ASN A 2 14.72 3.60 0.61
CA ASN A 2 13.34 3.67 0.16
C ASN A 2 12.84 2.29 -0.31
N ALA A 3 11.54 2.14 -0.48
CA ALA A 3 10.94 0.88 -0.92
C ALA A 3 11.40 0.38 -2.33
N LYS A 4 12.01 1.24 -3.16
CA LYS A 4 12.59 0.83 -4.46
C LYS A 4 14.00 0.26 -4.27
N GLU A 5 14.84 0.92 -3.50
CA GLU A 5 16.19 0.47 -3.14
C GLU A 5 16.14 -0.89 -2.42
N THR A 6 15.22 -1.04 -1.46
CA THR A 6 15.03 -2.29 -0.72
C THR A 6 14.63 -3.44 -1.65
N ARG A 7 13.80 -3.19 -2.67
CA ARG A 7 13.43 -4.19 -3.69
C ARG A 7 14.63 -4.56 -4.58
N ILE A 8 15.42 -3.58 -5.01
CA ILE A 8 16.64 -3.82 -5.80
C ILE A 8 17.64 -4.64 -4.99
N GLN A 9 17.80 -4.34 -3.69
CA GLN A 9 18.70 -5.09 -2.82
C GLN A 9 18.25 -6.54 -2.63
N ILE A 10 16.94 -6.79 -2.47
CA ILE A 10 16.39 -8.15 -2.43
C ILE A 10 16.76 -8.92 -3.72
N ILE A 11 16.56 -8.30 -4.89
CA ILE A 11 16.88 -8.91 -6.19
C ILE A 11 18.39 -9.23 -6.27
N ASN A 12 19.25 -8.28 -5.92
CA ASN A 12 20.70 -8.48 -5.94
C ASN A 12 21.15 -9.64 -5.02
N ILE A 13 20.59 -9.74 -3.82
CA ILE A 13 20.91 -10.84 -2.89
C ILE A 13 20.46 -12.18 -3.48
N GLN A 14 19.26 -12.22 -4.08
CA GLN A 14 18.75 -13.43 -4.71
C GLN A 14 19.60 -13.86 -5.91
N GLU A 15 20.02 -12.92 -6.76
CA GLU A 15 20.85 -13.21 -7.93
C GLU A 15 22.29 -13.60 -7.59
N GLN A 16 22.90 -12.99 -6.57
CA GLN A 16 24.28 -13.25 -6.19
C GLN A 16 24.44 -14.49 -5.30
N HIS A 17 23.46 -14.76 -4.43
CA HIS A 17 23.63 -15.75 -3.36
C HIS A 17 22.60 -16.87 -3.37
N CYS A 18 21.46 -16.70 -4.06
CA CYS A 18 20.41 -17.70 -4.12
C CYS A 18 20.28 -18.36 -5.50
N ARG A 19 21.02 -17.89 -6.52
CA ARG A 19 20.99 -18.45 -7.87
C ARG A 19 21.47 -19.91 -7.86
N GLY A 20 20.57 -20.84 -8.16
CA GLY A 20 20.82 -22.28 -8.11
C GLY A 20 20.52 -22.95 -6.76
N CYS A 21 20.00 -22.22 -5.78
CA CYS A 21 19.54 -22.80 -4.52
C CYS A 21 18.27 -23.62 -4.74
N GLU A 22 18.30 -24.91 -4.38
CA GLU A 22 17.16 -25.83 -4.48
C GLU A 22 15.93 -25.34 -3.68
N TYR A 23 16.15 -24.53 -2.65
CA TYR A 23 15.11 -23.99 -1.78
C TYR A 23 14.56 -22.63 -2.24
N LEU A 24 15.14 -21.99 -3.27
CA LEU A 24 14.71 -20.68 -3.77
C LEU A 24 13.28 -20.71 -4.31
N PHE A 25 12.90 -21.82 -4.96
CA PHE A 25 11.57 -22.01 -5.57
C PHE A 25 10.66 -22.95 -4.75
N GLY A 26 11.20 -23.61 -3.72
CA GLY A 26 10.51 -24.63 -2.93
C GLY A 26 9.95 -24.10 -1.62
N SER A 27 10.81 -24.01 -0.59
CA SER A 27 10.39 -23.64 0.76
C SER A 27 11.22 -22.49 1.31
N TYR A 28 10.67 -21.29 1.17
CA TYR A 28 11.24 -20.07 1.73
C TYR A 28 11.42 -20.17 3.26
N GLN A 29 10.63 -21.01 3.95
CA GLN A 29 10.75 -21.28 5.38
C GLN A 29 12.11 -21.89 5.76
N HIS A 30 12.66 -22.79 4.93
CA HIS A 30 13.99 -23.35 5.16
C HIS A 30 15.06 -22.26 5.05
N CYS A 31 14.95 -21.37 4.05
CA CYS A 31 15.87 -20.25 3.88
C CYS A 31 15.78 -19.24 5.03
N ILE A 32 14.58 -18.96 5.55
CA ILE A 32 14.42 -18.10 6.73
C ILE A 32 15.03 -18.74 7.98
N ALA A 33 14.90 -20.05 8.17
CA ALA A 33 15.43 -20.73 9.35
C ALA A 33 16.97 -20.91 9.29
N ASN A 34 17.47 -21.38 8.14
CA ASN A 34 18.81 -21.96 8.03
C ASN A 34 19.78 -21.16 7.15
N CYS A 35 19.33 -20.14 6.41
CA CYS A 35 20.18 -19.35 5.52
C CYS A 35 20.27 -17.88 5.95
N LYS A 36 21.50 -17.36 6.05
CA LYS A 36 21.74 -15.94 6.39
C LYS A 36 21.12 -14.99 5.35
N TRP A 37 21.22 -15.31 4.06
CA TRP A 37 20.66 -14.51 2.97
C TRP A 37 19.13 -14.59 2.94
N GLY A 38 18.56 -15.77 3.25
CA GLY A 38 17.12 -15.94 3.38
C GLY A 38 16.53 -15.11 4.53
N LYS A 39 17.23 -15.04 5.66
CA LYS A 39 16.88 -14.15 6.78
C LYS A 39 16.91 -12.69 6.35
N GLU A 40 17.95 -12.26 5.64
CA GLU A 40 18.11 -10.88 5.19
C GLU A 40 17.01 -10.46 4.20
N VAL A 41 16.73 -11.28 3.19
CA VAL A 41 15.63 -11.04 2.23
C VAL A 41 14.28 -10.96 2.95
N TYR A 42 14.05 -11.81 3.96
CA TYR A 42 12.81 -11.78 4.74
C TYR A 42 12.65 -10.51 5.58
N GLN A 43 13.73 -10.03 6.20
CA GLN A 43 13.69 -8.78 6.96
C GLN A 43 13.46 -7.57 6.06
N LEU A 44 14.14 -7.51 4.90
CA LEU A 44 13.91 -6.48 3.88
C LEU A 44 12.45 -6.52 3.37
N GLY A 45 11.90 -7.72 3.14
CA GLY A 45 10.49 -7.91 2.78
C GLY A 45 9.50 -7.43 3.86
N LYS A 46 9.77 -7.75 5.14
CA LYS A 46 8.97 -7.24 6.26
C LYS A 46 8.95 -5.72 6.35
N HIS A 47 10.10 -5.08 6.11
CA HIS A 47 10.20 -3.63 6.09
C HIS A 47 9.33 -3.04 4.97
N LEU A 48 9.38 -3.64 3.77
CA LEU A 48 8.51 -3.26 2.65
C LEU A 48 7.02 -3.41 2.96
N SER A 49 6.61 -4.52 3.58
CA SER A 49 5.23 -4.74 3.99
C SER A 49 4.77 -3.77 5.09
N GLY A 50 5.66 -3.38 6.01
CA GLY A 50 5.40 -2.34 6.99
C GLY A 50 5.18 -0.97 6.36
N GLU A 51 6.05 -0.58 5.42
CA GLU A 51 5.90 0.66 4.64
C GLU A 51 4.63 0.67 3.77
N GLU A 52 4.27 -0.47 3.17
CA GLU A 52 3.04 -0.60 2.39
C GLU A 52 1.79 -0.41 3.27
N ASN A 53 1.79 -1.01 4.48
CA ASN A 53 0.74 -0.78 5.48
C ASN A 53 0.67 0.69 5.92
N VAL A 54 1.81 1.37 6.09
CA VAL A 54 1.82 2.81 6.42
C VAL A 54 1.28 3.65 5.26
N ARG A 55 1.64 3.34 4.01
CA ARG A 55 1.10 4.03 2.83
C ARG A 55 -0.39 3.80 2.66
N ALA A 56 -0.85 2.57 2.87
CA ALA A 56 -2.27 2.22 2.84
C ALA A 56 -3.04 3.00 3.93
N LYS A 57 -2.54 3.01 5.17
CA LYS A 57 -3.12 3.79 6.27
C LYS A 57 -3.16 5.29 5.97
N ASN A 58 -2.08 5.85 5.43
CA ASN A 58 -2.03 7.27 5.05
C ASN A 58 -3.00 7.59 3.90
N ALA A 59 -3.17 6.67 2.96
CA ALA A 59 -4.15 6.81 1.89
C ALA A 59 -5.59 6.73 2.44
N GLU A 60 -5.88 5.78 3.33
CA GLU A 60 -7.19 5.68 3.98
C GLU A 60 -7.52 6.92 4.79
N TRP A 61 -6.58 7.45 5.57
CA TRP A 61 -6.74 8.69 6.32
C TRP A 61 -7.04 9.89 5.39
N LYS A 62 -6.32 10.00 4.27
CA LYS A 62 -6.61 11.03 3.25
C LYS A 62 -8.03 10.91 2.70
N TRP A 63 -8.51 9.69 2.49
CA TRP A 63 -9.87 9.46 2.03
C TRP A 63 -10.90 9.77 3.11
N ASP A 64 -10.60 9.54 4.38
CA ASP A 64 -11.47 9.93 5.50
C ASP A 64 -11.69 11.45 5.50
N GLN A 65 -10.61 12.23 5.39
CA GLN A 65 -10.70 13.70 5.28
C GLN A 65 -11.51 14.15 4.05
N LEU A 66 -11.24 13.56 2.88
CA LEU A 66 -11.98 13.90 1.66
C LEU A 66 -13.48 13.56 1.76
N CYS A 67 -13.83 12.48 2.45
CA CYS A 67 -15.22 12.11 2.68
C CYS A 67 -15.90 13.08 3.66
N GLU A 68 -15.21 13.49 4.73
CA GLU A 68 -15.70 14.48 5.68
C GLU A 68 -15.95 15.83 4.99
N ASP A 69 -14.98 16.33 4.22
CA ASP A 69 -15.13 17.54 3.41
C ASP A 69 -16.31 17.44 2.44
N THR A 70 -16.52 16.24 1.87
CA THR A 70 -17.64 16.01 0.96
C THR A 70 -18.99 16.10 1.65
N VAL A 71 -19.13 15.56 2.86
CA VAL A 71 -20.37 15.68 3.65
C VAL A 71 -20.65 17.14 4.00
N GLN A 72 -19.63 17.88 4.42
CA GLN A 72 -19.75 19.32 4.70
C GLN A 72 -20.21 20.11 3.47
N LEU A 73 -19.57 19.88 2.32
CA LEU A 73 -19.95 20.53 1.07
C LEU A 73 -21.35 20.09 0.59
N ARG A 74 -21.76 18.83 0.83
CA ARG A 74 -23.10 18.35 0.51
C ARG A 74 -24.18 19.05 1.34
N ASN A 75 -23.90 19.33 2.61
CA ASN A 75 -24.80 20.12 3.47
C ASN A 75 -25.01 21.55 2.95
N THR A 76 -24.08 22.09 2.16
CA THR A 76 -24.24 23.40 1.50
C THR A 76 -25.06 23.35 0.19
N GLY A 77 -25.54 22.16 -0.21
CA GLY A 77 -26.34 21.95 -1.41
C GLY A 77 -25.55 21.58 -2.67
N MET A 78 -24.22 21.41 -2.58
CA MET A 78 -23.39 21.02 -3.73
C MET A 78 -23.60 19.55 -4.12
N GLY A 79 -23.68 19.29 -5.43
CA GLY A 79 -23.71 17.94 -5.98
C GLY A 79 -22.34 17.26 -5.95
N TYR A 80 -22.31 15.92 -5.86
CA TYR A 80 -21.06 15.14 -5.79
C TYR A 80 -20.08 15.38 -6.94
N VAL A 81 -20.57 15.72 -8.14
CA VAL A 81 -19.72 16.01 -9.30
C VAL A 81 -18.96 17.32 -9.13
N GLU A 82 -19.60 18.33 -8.55
CA GLU A 82 -18.98 19.64 -8.29
C GLU A 82 -17.99 19.55 -7.13
N ILE A 83 -18.36 18.82 -6.08
CA ILE A 83 -17.48 18.52 -4.95
C ILE A 83 -16.22 17.78 -5.42
N ALA A 84 -16.36 16.75 -6.26
CA ALA A 84 -15.23 16.02 -6.80
C ALA A 84 -14.26 16.92 -7.60
N LYS A 85 -14.80 17.88 -8.38
CA LYS A 85 -13.97 18.88 -9.08
C LYS A 85 -13.22 19.78 -8.09
N ARG A 86 -13.89 20.24 -7.02
CA ARG A 86 -13.30 21.10 -5.99
C ARG A 86 -12.20 20.39 -5.19
N LEU A 87 -12.45 19.14 -4.83
CA LEU A 87 -11.51 18.27 -4.11
C LEU A 87 -10.45 17.63 -5.03
N LYS A 88 -10.47 17.93 -6.34
CA LYS A 88 -9.57 17.39 -7.36
C LYS A 88 -9.46 15.86 -7.33
N CYS A 89 -10.56 15.19 -7.06
CA CYS A 89 -10.64 13.72 -7.02
C CYS A 89 -11.62 13.21 -8.09
N ARG A 90 -11.49 11.93 -8.47
CA ARG A 90 -12.46 11.31 -9.38
C ARG A 90 -13.78 11.10 -8.66
N ALA A 91 -14.88 11.50 -9.30
CA ALA A 91 -16.23 11.33 -8.73
C ALA A 91 -16.58 9.86 -8.48
N SER A 92 -16.11 8.93 -9.32
CA SER A 92 -16.30 7.49 -9.13
C SER A 92 -15.64 7.00 -7.83
N SER A 93 -14.35 7.28 -7.66
CA SER A 93 -13.60 6.92 -6.47
C SER A 93 -14.19 7.56 -5.20
N LEU A 94 -14.60 8.84 -5.29
CA LEU A 94 -15.25 9.51 -4.17
C LEU A 94 -16.54 8.79 -3.74
N ARG A 95 -17.39 8.40 -4.69
CA ARG A 95 -18.62 7.64 -4.39
C ARG A 95 -18.33 6.27 -3.78
N GLU A 96 -17.33 5.55 -4.29
CA GLU A 96 -16.93 4.25 -3.73
C GLU A 96 -16.44 4.40 -2.28
N HIS A 97 -15.61 5.41 -2.00
CA HIS A 97 -15.08 5.67 -0.67
C HIS A 97 -16.15 6.15 0.32
N LEU A 98 -17.14 6.94 -0.14
CA LEU A 98 -18.31 7.33 0.65
C LEU A 98 -19.21 6.12 0.96
N LYS A 99 -19.49 5.27 -0.02
CA LYS A 99 -20.28 4.04 0.18
C LYS A 99 -19.60 3.10 1.16
N LYS A 100 -18.28 2.89 1.06
CA LYS A 100 -17.49 2.08 2.00
C LYS A 100 -17.66 2.57 3.45
N ARG A 101 -17.89 3.86 3.64
CA ARG A 101 -18.05 4.53 4.95
C ARG A 101 -19.50 4.76 5.37
N GLY A 102 -20.48 4.35 4.56
CA GLY A 102 -21.90 4.60 4.83
C GLY A 102 -22.32 6.08 4.73
N LEU A 103 -21.53 6.91 4.05
CA LEU A 103 -21.75 8.36 3.90
C LEU A 103 -22.36 8.75 2.55
N TYR A 104 -22.86 7.78 1.79
CA TYR A 104 -23.41 7.99 0.46
C TYR A 104 -24.94 7.99 0.51
N GLU A 105 -25.53 9.19 0.47
CA GLU A 105 -26.96 9.46 0.26
C GLU A 105 -27.26 9.88 -1.19
#